data_AF-A0A8H7SUV6-F1
#
_entry.id   AF-A0A8H7SUV6-F1
#
_cell.length_a   1.000
_cell.length_b   1.000
_cell.length_c   1.000
_cell.angle_alpha   90.00
_cell.angle_beta   90.00
_cell.angle_gamma   90.00
#
_symmetry.space_group_name_H-M   'P 1'
#
loop_
_entity.id
_entity.type
_entity.pdbx_description
1 polymer ?
#
loop_
_entity_poly.entity_id
_entity_poly.type
_entity_poly.pdbx_seq_one_letter_code
_entity_poly.pdbx_strand_id
1 'polypeptide(L)'
;MSISEINLKEMKESIDIQLSLGVGNPRSLGLLVEGFNCTLFYTILFVDGIYCLIVIKRFCLVEGIYDLINLPSVVEVFTYVKNGLDKFVEEVENKRKRKEKEKMEERICPSFVTNFVNK
;
A
#
# COMPACT_ATOMS: atom_id res chain seq x y z
N MET A 1 24.19 11.04 7.60
CA MET A 1 22.87 10.63 7.08
C MET A 1 22.01 10.33 8.29
N SER A 2 21.01 11.16 8.59
CA SER A 2 20.17 11.01 9.78
C SER A 2 19.19 9.84 9.60
N ILE A 3 18.74 9.23 10.70
CA ILE A 3 17.78 8.10 10.69
C ILE A 3 16.51 8.45 9.90
N SER A 4 16.12 9.73 9.87
CA SER A 4 15.02 10.26 9.07
C SER A 4 15.22 10.15 7.56
N GLU A 5 16.45 10.25 7.05
CA GLU A 5 16.75 10.19 5.61
C GLU A 5 16.69 8.75 5.07
N ILE A 6 17.10 7.77 5.89
CA ILE A 6 17.08 6.35 5.50
C ILE A 6 15.64 5.87 5.31
N ASN A 7 14.75 6.25 6.23
CA ASN A 7 13.33 5.84 6.20
C ASN A 7 12.59 6.43 4.99
N LEU A 8 12.88 7.69 4.63
CA LEU A 8 12.29 8.34 3.46
C LEU A 8 12.64 7.66 2.12
N LYS A 9 13.87 7.18 1.98
CA LYS A 9 14.33 6.49 0.77
C LYS A 9 13.59 5.16 0.58
N GLU A 10 13.49 4.36 1.64
CA GLU A 10 12.79 3.06 1.60
C GLU A 10 11.31 3.24 1.27
N MET A 11 10.66 4.26 1.84
CA MET A 11 9.26 4.56 1.54
C MET A 11 9.04 4.99 0.09
N LYS A 12 9.96 5.78 -0.47
CA LYS A 12 9.93 6.14 -1.89
C LYS A 12 10.05 4.90 -2.77
N GLU A 13 11.05 4.05 -2.51
CA GLU A 13 11.26 2.81 -3.26
C GLU A 13 10.03 1.89 -3.19
N SER A 14 9.38 1.81 -2.01
CA SER A 14 8.12 1.08 -1.84
C SER A 14 6.99 1.61 -2.73
N ILE A 15 6.83 2.94 -2.83
CA ILE A 15 5.85 3.57 -3.73
C ILE A 15 6.19 3.29 -5.19
N ASP A 16 7.47 3.36 -5.57
CA ASP A 16 7.92 3.10 -6.94
C ASP A 16 7.62 1.66 -7.35
N ILE A 17 7.82 0.70 -6.45
CA ILE A 17 7.42 -0.70 -6.67
C ILE A 17 5.90 -0.81 -6.85
N GLN A 18 5.10 -0.16 -6.02
CA GLN A 18 3.64 -0.17 -6.15
C GLN A 18 3.15 0.39 -7.48
N LEU A 19 3.77 1.48 -7.96
CA LEU A 19 3.50 2.03 -9.30
C LEU A 19 3.84 1.02 -10.39
N SER A 20 4.97 0.33 -10.28
CA SER A 20 5.38 -0.71 -11.26
C SER A 20 4.39 -1.89 -11.29
N LEU A 21 3.74 -2.18 -10.16
CA LEU A 21 2.67 -3.17 -10.05
C LEU A 21 1.33 -2.66 -10.61
N GLY A 22 1.22 -1.36 -10.90
CA GLY A 22 0.02 -0.69 -11.40
C GLY A 22 -0.98 -0.34 -10.29
N VAL A 23 -0.53 -0.17 -9.05
CA VAL A 23 -1.36 0.30 -7.92
C VAL A 23 -1.82 1.73 -8.20
N GLY A 24 -3.12 2.00 -8.05
CA GLY A 24 -3.71 3.27 -8.50
C GLY A 24 -3.42 4.42 -7.54
N ASN A 25 -3.39 4.11 -6.24
CA ASN A 25 -3.11 5.06 -5.17
C ASN A 25 -1.98 4.49 -4.30
N PRO A 26 -0.72 4.54 -4.75
CA PRO A 26 0.38 3.93 -4.02
C PRO A 26 0.59 4.65 -2.68
N ARG A 27 0.82 3.85 -1.63
CA ARG A 27 1.01 4.34 -0.27
C ARG A 27 2.08 3.51 0.43
N SER A 28 3.01 4.17 1.10
CA SER A 28 3.96 3.50 1.99
C SER A 28 3.69 3.93 3.43
N LEU A 29 3.79 3.02 4.39
CA LEU A 29 3.67 3.32 5.82
C LEU A 29 5.06 3.26 6.45
N GLY A 30 5.32 4.20 7.36
CA GLY A 30 6.58 4.27 8.07
C GLY A 30 6.33 4.54 9.55
N LEU A 31 7.19 3.96 10.38
CA LEU A 31 7.16 4.14 11.83
C LEU A 31 8.52 4.68 12.26
N LEU A 32 8.51 5.86 12.87
CA LEU A 32 9.69 6.44 13.50
C LEU A 32 9.60 6.12 14.99
N VAL A 33 10.65 5.50 15.51
CA VAL A 33 10.75 5.09 16.92
C VAL A 33 11.94 5.83 17.54
N GLU A 34 11.65 6.70 18.49
CA GLU A 34 12.61 7.50 19.25
C GLU A 34 12.47 7.16 20.75
N GLY A 35 13.21 6.14 21.19
CA GLY A 35 12.97 5.51 22.49
C GLY A 35 11.62 4.79 22.50
N PHE A 36 10.74 5.13 23.44
CA PHE A 36 9.36 4.61 23.48
C PHE A 36 8.38 5.50 22.71
N ASN A 37 8.79 6.68 22.24
CA ASN A 37 7.94 7.55 21.43
C ASN A 37 7.92 7.07 20.00
N CYS A 38 6.72 6.85 19.47
CA CYS A 38 6.49 6.38 18.13
C CYS A 38 5.67 7.40 17.34
N THR A 39 6.08 7.67 16.10
CA THR A 39 5.31 8.45 15.14
C THR A 39 5.03 7.59 13.92
N LEU A 40 3.77 7.27 13.70
CA LEU A 40 3.29 6.63 12.48
C LEU A 40 3.04 7.69 11.41
N PHE A 41 3.57 7.47 10.22
CA PHE A 41 3.33 8.27 9.03
C PHE A 41 3.01 7.39 7.84
N TYR A 42 2.39 7.98 6.83
CA TYR A 42 2.36 7.40 5.50
C TYR A 42 2.93 8.38 4.48
N THR A 43 3.42 7.84 3.38
CA THR A 43 3.82 8.60 2.22
C THR A 43 2.86 8.30 1.08
N ILE A 44 2.43 9.35 0.37
CA ILE A 44 1.68 9.27 -0.88
C ILE A 44 2.48 9.91 -2.01
N LEU A 45 2.23 9.44 -3.23
CA LEU A 45 2.63 10.15 -4.43
C LEU A 45 1.56 11.18 -4.80
N PHE A 46 1.94 12.45 -4.86
CA PHE A 46 1.08 13.52 -5.36
C PHE A 46 1.20 13.65 -6.90
N VAL A 47 0.23 14.32 -7.53
CA VAL A 47 0.08 14.38 -9.00
C VAL A 47 1.34 14.89 -9.73
N ASP A 48 2.15 15.71 -9.07
CA ASP A 48 3.38 16.29 -9.63
C ASP A 48 4.64 15.44 -9.40
N GLY A 49 4.50 14.16 -9.02
CA GLY A 49 5.63 13.29 -8.69
C GLY A 49 6.28 13.60 -7.33
N ILE A 50 5.61 14.41 -6.51
CA ILE A 50 6.08 14.81 -5.18
C ILE A 50 5.62 13.78 -4.15
N TYR A 51 6.58 13.24 -3.40
CA TYR A 51 6.31 12.33 -2.28
C TYR A 51 5.99 13.15 -1.04
N CYS A 52 4.76 13.02 -0.53
CA CYS A 52 4.30 13.75 0.65
C CYS A 52 4.21 12.79 1.83
N LEU A 53 4.92 13.12 2.92
CA LEU A 53 4.89 12.37 4.17
C LEU A 53 3.87 13.00 5.12
N ILE A 54 2.93 12.20 5.61
CA ILE A 54 1.78 12.63 6.41
C ILE A 54 1.81 11.86 7.72
N VAL A 55 1.86 12.59 8.84
CA VAL A 55 1.79 12.00 10.18
C VAL A 55 0.36 11.56 10.45
N ILE A 56 0.18 10.28 10.80
CA ILE A 56 -1.11 9.70 11.17
C ILE A 56 -1.35 9.87 12.66
N LYS A 57 -0.38 9.39 13.45
CA LYS A 57 -0.56 9.30 14.90
C LYS A 57 0.79 9.26 15.60
N ARG A 58 0.85 9.91 16.75
CA ARG A 58 1.92 9.75 17.74
C ARG A 58 1.40 8.92 18.89
N PHE A 59 2.21 8.00 19.37
CA PHE A 59 1.87 7.13 20.50
C PHE A 59 3.13 6.71 21.24
N CYS A 60 2.98 6.29 22.49
CA CYS A 60 4.08 5.75 23.27
C CYS A 60 3.93 4.24 23.44
N LEU A 61 5.05 3.53 23.33
CA LEU A 61 5.14 2.13 23.71
C LEU A 61 5.14 1.99 25.24
N VAL A 62 4.88 0.78 25.72
CA VAL A 62 4.83 0.47 27.15
C VAL A 62 6.25 0.23 27.65
N GLU A 63 6.77 1.10 28.50
CA GLU A 63 8.06 0.92 29.19
C GLU A 63 7.85 0.28 30.57
N GLY A 64 6.85 0.74 31.32
CA GLY A 64 6.48 0.24 32.64
C GLY A 64 4.97 0.04 32.84
N ILE A 65 4.60 -0.41 34.04
CA ILE A 65 3.21 -0.76 34.38
C ILE A 65 2.25 0.43 34.20
N TYR A 66 2.70 1.65 34.52
CA TYR A 66 1.87 2.85 34.36
C TYR A 66 1.62 3.21 32.88
N ASP A 67 2.49 2.76 31.97
CA ASP A 67 2.34 2.99 30.53
C ASP A 67 1.35 2.02 29.89
N LEU A 68 0.80 1.05 30.64
CA LEU A 68 -0.29 0.19 30.14
C LEU A 68 -1.51 1.00 29.69
N ILE A 69 -1.66 2.23 30.17
CA ILE A 69 -2.66 3.18 29.66
C ILE A 69 -2.49 3.49 28.17
N ASN A 70 -1.28 3.33 27.61
CA ASN A 70 -0.99 3.53 26.19
C ASN A 70 -1.41 2.33 25.32
N LEU A 71 -1.68 1.17 25.93
CA LEU A 71 -1.99 -0.07 25.21
C LEU A 71 -3.14 0.08 24.21
N PRO A 72 -4.28 0.73 24.52
CA PRO A 72 -5.34 0.96 23.54
C PRO A 72 -4.84 1.72 22.30
N SER A 73 -4.01 2.75 22.50
CA SER A 73 -3.46 3.54 21.39
C SER A 73 -2.50 2.71 20.52
N VAL A 74 -1.68 1.86 21.14
CA VAL A 74 -0.78 0.93 20.44
C VAL A 74 -1.58 -0.06 19.60
N VAL A 75 -2.59 -0.70 20.21
CA VAL A 75 -3.46 -1.68 19.53
C VAL A 75 -4.21 -1.04 18.37
N GLU A 76 -4.74 0.16 18.56
CA GLU A 76 -5.43 0.92 17.49
C GLU A 76 -4.52 1.17 16.29
N VAL A 77 -3.27 1.61 16.53
CA VAL A 77 -2.29 1.86 15.48
C VAL A 77 -1.95 0.58 14.71
N PHE A 78 -1.62 -0.51 15.41
CA PHE A 78 -1.27 -1.76 14.72
C PHE A 78 -2.47 -2.38 14.00
N THR A 79 -3.68 -2.21 14.54
CA THR A 79 -4.92 -2.62 13.87
C THR A 79 -5.13 -1.82 12.59
N TYR A 80 -4.90 -0.51 12.62
CA TYR A 80 -4.95 0.34 11.43
C TYR A 80 -3.96 -0.12 10.36
N VAL A 81 -2.70 -0.39 10.73
CA VAL A 81 -1.66 -0.87 9.81
C VAL A 81 -2.06 -2.22 9.20
N LYS A 82 -2.49 -3.18 10.02
CA LYS A 82 -2.95 -4.50 9.56
C LYS A 82 -4.08 -4.37 8.54
N ASN A 83 -5.12 -3.62 8.85
CA ASN A 83 -6.26 -3.42 7.96
C ASN A 83 -5.86 -2.75 6.64
N GLY A 84 -4.86 -1.85 6.67
CA GLY A 84 -4.29 -1.24 5.47
C GLY A 84 -3.56 -2.26 4.59
N LEU A 85 -2.77 -3.15 5.21
CA LEU A 85 -2.06 -4.22 4.51
C LEU A 85 -3.02 -5.24 3.88
N ASP A 86 -4.05 -5.65 4.62
CA ASP A 86 -5.08 -6.59 4.13
C ASP A 86 -5.75 -6.04 2.86
N LYS A 87 -6.14 -4.75 2.87
CA LYS A 87 -6.72 -4.07 1.69
C LYS A 87 -5.74 -3.98 0.52
N PHE A 88 -4.46 -3.72 0.80
CA PHE A 88 -3.44 -3.63 -0.23
C PHE A 88 -3.24 -4.99 -0.93
N VAL A 89 -3.13 -6.07 -0.17
CA VAL A 89 -3.02 -7.44 -0.71
C VAL A 89 -4.23 -7.75 -1.59
N GLU A 90 -5.45 -7.45 -1.12
CA GLU A 90 -6.67 -7.63 -1.89
C GLU A 90 -6.67 -6.83 -3.21
N GLU A 91 -6.22 -5.57 -3.21
CA GLU A 91 -6.10 -4.75 -4.43
C GLU A 91 -5.15 -5.40 -5.45
N VAL A 92 -3.97 -5.84 -4.98
CA VAL A 92 -2.94 -6.44 -5.84
C VAL A 92 -3.44 -7.76 -6.44
N GLU A 93 -4.05 -8.63 -5.64
CA GLU A 93 -4.62 -9.89 -6.11
C GLU A 93 -5.74 -9.70 -7.13
N ASN A 94 -6.67 -8.77 -6.85
CA ASN A 94 -7.78 -8.48 -7.75
C ASN A 94 -7.28 -7.91 -9.09
N LYS A 95 -6.26 -7.07 -9.08
CA LYS A 95 -5.62 -6.57 -10.30
C LYS A 95 -4.94 -7.68 -11.10
N ARG A 96 -4.24 -8.60 -10.43
CA ARG A 96 -3.63 -9.76 -11.09
C ARG A 96 -4.68 -10.60 -11.81
N LYS A 97 -5.79 -10.91 -11.14
CA LYS A 97 -6.92 -11.66 -11.73
C LYS A 97 -7.52 -10.94 -12.95
N ARG A 98 -7.68 -9.61 -12.90
CA ARG A 98 -8.16 -8.81 -14.05
C ARG A 98 -7.21 -8.89 -15.25
N LYS A 99 -5.91 -8.70 -15.05
CA LYS A 99 -4.89 -8.82 -16.10
C LYS A 99 -4.87 -10.22 -16.74
N GLU A 100 -5.11 -11.27 -15.95
CA GLU A 100 -5.20 -12.64 -16.45
C GLU A 100 -6.47 -12.86 -17.31
N LYS A 101 -7.61 -12.28 -16.91
CA LYS A 101 -8.87 -12.32 -17.67
C LYS A 101 -8.77 -11.56 -19.00
N GLU A 102 -8.21 -10.35 -18.99
CA GLU A 102 -7.98 -9.55 -20.21
C GLU A 102 -7.10 -10.31 -21.22
N LYS A 103 -6.01 -10.93 -20.75
CA LYS A 103 -5.16 -11.79 -21.59
C LYS A 103 -5.88 -13.02 -22.14
N MET A 104 -6.85 -13.58 -21.40
CA MET A 104 -7.68 -14.67 -21.92
C MET A 104 -8.65 -14.19 -22.99
N GLU A 105 -9.28 -13.03 -22.78
CA GLU A 105 -10.22 -12.41 -23.73
C GLU A 105 -9.52 -12.00 -25.04
N GLU A 106 -8.30 -11.46 -24.97
CA GLU A 106 -7.46 -11.17 -26.16
C GLU A 106 -7.12 -12.41 -26.99
N ARG A 107 -7.10 -13.61 -26.38
CA ARG A 107 -6.87 -14.87 -27.10
C ARG A 107 -8.13 -15.41 -27.78
N ILE A 108 -9.30 -14.85 -27.47
CA ILE A 108 -10.55 -15.21 -28.15
C ILE A 108 -10.55 -14.52 -29.51
N CYS A 109 -10.01 -15.18 -30.54
CA CYS A 109 -10.22 -14.76 -31.91
C CYS A 109 -11.72 -14.81 -32.23
N PRO A 110 -12.33 -13.76 -32.83
CA PRO A 110 -13.67 -13.87 -33.38
C PRO A 110 -13.61 -14.88 -34.53
N SER A 111 -13.97 -16.12 -34.21
CA SER A 111 -13.96 -17.26 -35.12
C SER A 111 -14.97 -17.04 -36.25
N PHE A 112 -14.43 -16.86 -37.46
CA PHE A 112 -15.05 -17.09 -38.77
C PHE A 112 -16.44 -16.44 -39.01
N VAL A 113 -16.46 -15.40 -39.86
CA VAL A 113 -17.69 -14.97 -40.55
C VAL A 113 -18.15 -16.13 -41.43
N THR A 114 -19.16 -16.87 -40.97
CA THR A 114 -19.73 -17.99 -41.73
C THR A 114 -20.81 -17.42 -42.64
N ASN A 115 -20.47 -17.14 -43.90
CA ASN A 115 -21.46 -16.74 -44.89
C ASN A 115 -22.17 -17.99 -45.41
N PHE A 116 -23.42 -18.19 -45.02
CA PHE A 116 -24.28 -19.20 -45.63
C PHE A 116 -24.60 -18.78 -47.07
N VAL A 117 -24.06 -19.49 -48.05
CA VAL A 117 -24.48 -19.35 -49.45
C VAL A 117 -25.77 -20.14 -49.63
N ASN A 118 -26.91 -19.46 -49.73
CA ASN A 118 -28.17 -20.09 -50.12
C ASN A 118 -28.05 -20.56 -51.58
N LYS A 119 -28.32 -21.84 -51.82
CA LYS A 119 -28.32 -22.48 -53.14
C LYS A 119 -29.74 -22.53 -53.69
#